data_AF-A0A926QGA7-F1
#
_entry.id   AF-A0A926QGA7-F1
#
_cell.length_a   1.000
_cell.length_b   1.000
_cell.length_c   1.000
_cell.angle_alpha   90.00
_cell.angle_beta   90.00
_cell.angle_gamma   90.00
#
_symmetry.space_group_name_H-M   'P 1'
#
loop_
_entity.id
_entity.type
_entity.pdbx_description
1 polymer ?
#
loop_
_entity_poly.entity_id
_entity_poly.type
_entity_poly.pdbx_seq_one_letter_code
_entity_poly.pdbx_strand_id
1 'polypeptide(L)'
;MSSSAVEPSLLPPADEAMVRSHGDELRALAARYGISELRFASPGRLVGHVADDRDALDTAAFEIAARALLGAEIGLYSDRVLDKPHVSPDLITAQPV
;
A
#
# COMPACT_ATOMS: atom_id res chain seq x y z
N MET A 1 -31.99 -5.79 1.05
CA MET A 1 -31.13 -6.00 2.23
C MET A 1 -29.75 -5.48 1.87
N SER A 2 -29.34 -4.43 2.57
CA SER A 2 -27.96 -3.94 2.78
C SER A 2 -27.11 -3.55 1.57
N SER A 3 -27.26 -2.29 1.12
CA SER A 3 -26.11 -1.58 0.53
C SER A 3 -25.13 -1.29 1.65
N SER A 4 -24.04 -2.04 1.74
CA SER A 4 -22.90 -1.64 2.55
C SER A 4 -22.23 -0.46 1.82
N ALA A 5 -22.75 0.74 2.04
CA ALA A 5 -22.12 1.96 1.58
C ALA A 5 -20.84 2.13 2.39
N VAL A 6 -19.71 1.69 1.82
CA VAL A 6 -18.41 2.16 2.28
C VAL A 6 -18.45 3.68 2.04
N GLU A 7 -18.53 4.47 3.11
CA GLU A 7 -18.39 5.92 3.01
C GLU A 7 -17.12 6.20 2.21
N PRO A 8 -17.19 7.00 1.12
CA PRO A 8 -16.00 7.32 0.36
C PRO A 8 -15.03 8.04 1.30
N SER A 9 -13.84 7.48 1.46
CA SER A 9 -12.81 8.11 2.26
C SER A 9 -12.58 9.53 1.76
N LEU A 10 -12.72 10.50 2.66
CA LEU A 10 -12.62 11.93 2.33
C LEU A 10 -11.16 12.38 2.12
N LEU A 11 -10.19 11.52 2.43
CA LEU A 11 -8.78 11.83 2.30
C LEU A 11 -8.35 11.72 0.83
N PRO A 12 -7.48 12.62 0.35
CA PRO A 12 -6.87 12.47 -0.96
C PRO A 12 -5.96 11.22 -0.98
N PRO A 13 -5.76 10.59 -2.15
CA PRO A 13 -4.75 9.55 -2.30
C PRO A 13 -3.35 10.12 -2.04
N ALA A 14 -2.52 9.37 -1.33
CA ALA A 14 -1.14 9.77 -1.07
C ALA A 14 -0.36 9.89 -2.38
N ASP A 15 0.18 11.08 -2.65
CA ASP A 15 1.01 11.31 -3.83
C ASP A 15 2.45 10.83 -3.63
N GLU A 16 3.24 10.87 -4.71
CA GLU A 16 4.62 10.41 -4.66
C GLU A 16 5.46 11.24 -3.68
N ALA A 17 5.34 12.56 -3.69
CA ALA A 17 6.17 13.44 -2.86
C ALA A 17 5.95 13.16 -1.37
N MET A 18 4.71 12.92 -0.96
CA MET A 18 4.33 12.55 0.40
C MET A 18 4.85 11.17 0.80
N VAL A 19 4.72 10.16 -0.07
CA VAL A 19 5.24 8.81 0.18
C VAL A 19 6.76 8.83 0.33
N ARG A 20 7.44 9.60 -0.53
CA ARG A 20 8.90 9.76 -0.51
C ARG A 20 9.39 10.47 0.74
N SER A 21 8.70 11.54 1.17
CA SER A 21 9.10 12.29 2.37
C SER A 21 8.97 11.48 3.66
N HIS A 22 8.09 10.49 3.69
CA HIS A 22 7.91 9.55 4.81
C HIS A 22 8.52 8.17 4.52
N GLY A 23 9.41 8.05 3.53
CA GLY A 23 9.87 6.74 3.01
C GLY A 23 10.48 5.84 4.08
N ASP A 24 11.37 6.38 4.93
CA ASP A 24 12.00 5.60 6.00
C ASP A 24 11.01 5.19 7.10
N GLU A 25 10.05 6.05 7.43
CA GLU A 25 9.00 5.77 8.40
C GLU A 25 8.03 4.69 7.87
N LEU A 26 7.67 4.76 6.58
CA LEU A 26 6.86 3.75 5.90
C LEU A 26 7.57 2.40 5.83
N ARG A 27 8.87 2.37 5.50
CA ARG A 27 9.66 1.12 5.48
C ARG A 27 9.76 0.52 6.89
N ALA A 28 10.03 1.33 7.90
CA ALA A 28 10.09 0.88 9.29
C ALA A 28 8.73 0.38 9.80
N LEU A 29 7.64 1.03 9.37
CA LEU A 29 6.28 0.59 9.67
C LEU A 29 5.95 -0.73 8.99
N ALA A 30 6.20 -0.85 7.69
CA ALA A 30 5.98 -2.05 6.89
C ALA A 30 6.72 -3.27 7.46
N ALA A 31 7.97 -3.09 7.90
CA ALA A 31 8.75 -4.16 8.50
C ALA A 31 8.08 -4.79 9.74
N ARG A 32 7.30 -4.01 10.52
CA ARG A 32 6.56 -4.53 11.69
C ARG A 32 5.42 -5.48 11.30
N TYR A 33 4.95 -5.39 10.07
CA TYR A 33 3.89 -6.22 9.49
C TYR A 33 4.44 -7.28 8.52
N GLY A 34 5.75 -7.51 8.50
CA GLY A 34 6.38 -8.49 7.61
C GLY A 34 6.35 -8.09 6.13
N ILE A 35 6.32 -6.78 5.85
CA ILE A 35 6.34 -6.22 4.50
C ILE A 35 7.70 -5.59 4.21
N SER A 36 8.26 -5.88 3.05
CA SER A 36 9.55 -5.36 2.56
C SER A 36 9.45 -4.89 1.10
N GLU A 37 10.55 -4.38 0.54
CA GLU A 37 10.65 -3.98 -0.87
C GLU A 37 9.52 -3.03 -1.33
N LEU A 38 9.18 -2.05 -0.48
CA LEU A 38 8.15 -1.07 -0.78
C LEU A 38 8.49 -0.27 -2.02
N ARG A 39 7.52 -0.17 -2.93
CA ARG A 39 7.59 0.58 -4.18
C ARG A 39 6.34 1.44 -4.34
N PHE A 40 6.52 2.69 -4.76
CA PHE A 40 5.44 3.57 -5.17
C PHE A 40 5.02 3.24 -6.60
N ALA A 41 3.74 2.94 -6.81
CA ALA A 41 3.19 2.66 -8.14
C ALA A 41 2.52 3.89 -8.74
N SER A 42 1.52 4.43 -8.03
CA SER A 42 0.75 5.60 -8.41
C SER A 42 0.05 6.16 -7.16
N PRO A 43 -0.60 7.34 -7.23
CA PRO A 43 -1.24 7.93 -6.05
C PRO A 43 -2.16 6.95 -5.31
N GLY A 44 -1.90 6.77 -4.02
CA GLY A 44 -2.61 5.86 -3.13
C GLY A 44 -2.30 4.37 -3.32
N ARG A 45 -1.30 4.01 -4.14
CA ARG A 45 -0.97 2.59 -4.43
C ARG A 45 0.51 2.31 -4.21
N LEU A 46 0.78 1.39 -3.30
CA LEU A 46 2.10 0.80 -3.06
C LEU A 46 2.14 -0.64 -3.57
N VAL A 47 3.32 -1.09 -3.93
CA VAL A 47 3.65 -2.52 -4.08
C VAL A 47 4.66 -2.88 -3.01
N GLY A 48 4.53 -4.06 -2.40
CA GLY A 48 5.50 -4.57 -1.43
C GLY A 48 5.58 -6.08 -1.45
N HIS A 49 6.71 -6.61 -1.02
CA HIS A 49 6.84 -8.02 -0.74
C HIS A 49 6.19 -8.33 0.61
N VAL A 50 5.32 -9.34 0.65
CA VAL A 50 4.63 -9.79 1.86
C VAL A 50 5.18 -11.16 2.23
N ALA A 51 5.74 -11.28 3.44
CA ALA A 51 6.34 -12.54 3.89
C ALA A 51 5.32 -13.70 3.88
N ASP A 52 5.82 -14.93 3.68
CA ASP A 52 4.98 -16.12 3.49
C ASP A 52 4.09 -16.46 4.71
N ASP A 53 4.49 -16.02 5.91
CA ASP A 53 3.75 -16.20 7.16
C ASP A 53 2.70 -15.12 7.42
N ARG A 54 2.55 -14.14 6.51
CA ARG A 54 1.62 -13.00 6.62
C ARG A 54 0.40 -13.18 5.75
N ASP A 55 -0.69 -12.56 6.18
CA ASP A 55 -1.97 -12.64 5.49
C ASP A 55 -2.58 -11.27 5.17
N ALA A 56 -3.84 -11.30 4.73
CA ALA A 56 -4.59 -10.11 4.37
C ALA A 56 -4.86 -9.19 5.58
N LEU A 57 -4.89 -9.72 6.81
CA LEU A 57 -5.07 -8.93 8.02
C LEU A 57 -3.79 -8.16 8.37
N ASP A 58 -2.61 -8.77 8.21
CA ASP A 58 -1.34 -8.03 8.35
C ASP A 58 -1.26 -6.88 7.33
N THR A 59 -1.64 -7.16 6.09
CA THR A 59 -1.69 -6.16 5.01
C THR A 59 -2.66 -5.03 5.33
N ALA A 60 -3.89 -5.35 5.76
CA ALA A 60 -4.89 -4.35 6.14
C ALA A 60 -4.45 -3.53 7.37
N ALA A 61 -3.79 -4.16 8.35
CA ALA A 61 -3.26 -3.46 9.52
C ALA A 61 -2.16 -2.47 9.14
N PHE A 62 -1.28 -2.84 8.20
CA PHE A 62 -0.29 -1.91 7.63
C PHE A 62 -0.99 -0.75 6.91
N GLU A 63 -1.96 -1.00 6.04
CA GLU A 63 -2.68 0.07 5.30
C GLU A 63 -3.36 1.07 6.25
N ILE A 64 -3.97 0.58 7.33
CA ILE A 64 -4.56 1.44 8.37
C ILE A 64 -3.48 2.31 9.02
N ALA A 65 -2.36 1.73 9.42
CA ALA A 65 -1.29 2.46 10.07
C ALA A 65 -0.59 3.45 9.11
N ALA A 66 -0.40 3.07 7.85
CA ALA A 66 0.20 3.92 6.82
C ALA A 66 -0.71 5.11 6.49
N ARG A 67 -2.03 4.90 6.38
CA ARG A 67 -3.00 6.00 6.23
C ARG A 67 -2.99 6.96 7.42
N ALA A 68 -2.86 6.44 8.64
CA ALA A 68 -2.73 7.28 9.83
C ALA A 68 -1.42 8.08 9.84
N LEU A 69 -0.32 7.50 9.37
CA LEU A 69 0.98 8.17 9.23
C LEU A 69 0.92 9.31 8.19
N LEU A 70 0.36 9.02 7.02
CA LEU A 70 0.38 9.94 5.88
C LEU A 70 -0.74 10.98 5.92
N GLY A 71 -1.83 10.71 6.64
CA GLY A 71 -3.06 11.51 6.57
C GLY A 71 -3.69 11.47 5.18
N ALA A 72 -3.48 10.38 4.43
CA ALA A 72 -3.90 10.21 3.04
C ALA A 72 -4.28 8.75 2.76
N GLU A 73 -5.09 8.52 1.72
CA GLU A 73 -5.44 7.16 1.30
C GLU A 73 -4.24 6.45 0.68
N ILE A 74 -3.98 5.22 1.14
CA ILE A 74 -2.93 4.35 0.62
C ILE A 74 -3.35 2.89 0.76
N GLY A 75 -3.10 2.10 -0.28
CA GLY A 75 -3.29 0.65 -0.30
C GLY A 75 -2.01 -0.06 -0.73
N LEU A 76 -1.86 -1.33 -0.32
CA LEU A 76 -0.72 -2.18 -0.61
C LEU A 76 -1.13 -3.35 -1.50
N TYR A 77 -0.42 -3.50 -2.61
CA TYR A 77 -0.47 -4.68 -3.46
C TYR A 77 0.75 -5.56 -3.16
N SER A 78 0.52 -6.84 -2.89
CA SER A 78 1.63 -7.81 -2.83
C SER A 78 2.29 -7.92 -4.20
N ASP A 79 3.62 -7.96 -4.23
CA ASP A 79 4.43 -8.23 -5.41
C ASP A 79 4.03 -9.50 -6.18
N ARG A 80 3.48 -10.52 -5.51
CA ARG A 80 2.89 -11.72 -6.13
C ARG A 80 1.75 -11.40 -7.11
N VAL A 81 1.13 -10.22 -7.00
CA VAL A 81 0.14 -9.76 -7.98
C VAL A 81 0.77 -9.56 -9.35
N LEU A 82 2.07 -9.22 -9.42
CA LEU A 82 2.78 -8.91 -10.67
C LEU A 82 2.90 -10.13 -11.59
N ASP A 83 2.82 -11.34 -11.04
CA ASP A 83 2.85 -12.59 -11.81
C ASP A 83 1.49 -12.94 -12.45
N LYS A 84 0.44 -12.16 -12.18
CA LYS A 84 -0.92 -12.41 -12.70
C LYS A 84 -1.09 -11.82 -14.09
N PRO A 85 -1.95 -12.41 -14.93
CA PRO A 85 -2.32 -11.78 -16.21
C PRO A 85 -3.14 -10.50 -15.96
N HIS A 86 -3.03 -9.54 -16.87
CA HIS A 86 -3.80 -8.28 -16.86
C HIS A 86 -3.55 -7.36 -15.65
N VAL A 87 -2.36 -7.41 -15.08
CA VAL A 87 -1.93 -6.48 -14.02
C VAL A 87 -1.87 -5.06 -14.57
N SER A 88 -2.30 -4.10 -13.76
CA SER A 88 -2.26 -2.68 -14.10
C SER A 88 -0.80 -2.24 -14.39
N PRO A 89 -0.54 -1.51 -15.49
CA PRO A 89 0.82 -1.12 -15.87
C PRO A 89 1.60 -0.35 -14.81
N ASP A 90 0.91 0.45 -13.99
CA ASP A 90 1.53 1.26 -12.94
C ASP A 90 2.15 0.41 -11.82
N LEU A 91 1.55 -0.74 -11.49
CA LEU A 91 2.12 -1.68 -10.52
C LEU A 91 3.42 -2.31 -11.04
N ILE A 92 3.52 -2.53 -12.36
CA ILE A 92 4.70 -3.11 -13.01
C ILE A 92 5.86 -2.10 -13.01
N THR A 93 5.56 -0.82 -13.23
CA THR A 93 6.56 0.26 -13.29
C THR A 93 6.88 0.88 -11.93
N ALA A 94 6.34 0.31 -10.84
CA ALA A 94 6.49 0.85 -9.50
C ALA A 94 7.97 0.98 -9.09
N GLN A 95 8.32 2.12 -8.50
CA GLN A 95 9.70 2.45 -8.14
C GLN A 95 9.92 2.32 -6.64
N PRO A 96 11.08 1.83 -6.16
CA PRO A 96 11.37 1.70 -4.72
C PRO A 96 11.05 3.00 -4.01
N VAL A 97 10.28 2.98 -2.91
CA VAL A 97 9.98 4.14 -2.05
C VAL A 97 11.24 4.57 -1.34
#